data_AF-A0A522A9W0-F1
#
_entry.id   AF-A0A522A9W0-F1
#
_cell.length_a   1.000
_cell.length_b   1.000
_cell.length_c   1.000
_cell.angle_alpha   90.00
_cell.angle_beta   90.00
_cell.angle_gamma   90.00
#
_symmetry.space_group_name_H-M   'P 1'
#
loop_
_entity.id
_entity.type
_entity.pdbx_description
1 polymer ?
#
loop_
_entity_poly.entity_id
_entity_poly.type
_entity_poly.pdbx_seq_one_letter_code
_entity_poly.pdbx_strand_id
1 'polypeptide(L)'
;MKRFPLCLIAACALLAAGCAHTPKPRADFLKLIQRPRVPLAPQVEAVSNTNGLVQLKFSFATEKGERVPGFLLKSADSHGRRPVVIALHGTGSSKQNMLALARKLATNPFVA
;
A
#
# COMPACT_ATOMS: atom_id res chain seq x y z
N MET A 1 28.28 37.57 42.62
CA MET A 1 28.34 37.50 41.14
C MET A 1 28.73 36.09 40.64
N LYS A 2 28.03 35.02 41.06
CA LYS A 2 28.36 33.61 40.67
C LYS A 2 27.16 32.80 40.13
N ARG A 3 25.97 33.40 40.01
CA ARG A 3 24.73 32.71 39.56
C ARG A 3 24.51 32.76 38.04
N PHE A 4 25.17 33.70 37.35
CA PHE A 4 25.10 33.87 35.89
C PHE A 4 25.58 32.64 35.08
N PRO A 5 26.73 31.99 35.39
CA PRO A 5 27.17 30.82 34.62
C PRO A 5 26.26 29.60 34.81
N LEU A 6 25.61 29.47 35.98
CA LEU A 6 24.72 28.35 36.28
C LEU A 6 23.41 28.45 35.47
N CYS A 7 22.86 29.65 35.31
CA CYS A 7 21.68 29.87 34.48
C CYS A 7 21.97 29.62 32.99
N LEU A 8 23.16 29.96 32.51
CA LEU A 8 23.57 29.74 31.12
C LEU A 8 23.72 28.24 30.82
N ILE A 9 24.34 27.48 31.74
CA ILE A 9 24.51 26.02 31.60
C ILE A 9 23.14 25.31 31.63
N ALA A 10 22.24 25.72 32.52
CA ALA A 10 20.89 25.16 32.60
C ALA A 10 20.08 25.43 31.32
N ALA A 11 20.19 26.63 30.75
CA ALA A 11 19.55 26.98 29.48
C ALA A 11 20.11 26.15 28.31
N CYS A 12 21.43 25.96 28.22
CA CYS A 12 22.04 25.10 27.20
C CYS A 12 21.61 23.62 27.32
N ALA A 13 21.48 23.09 28.54
CA ALA A 13 21.03 21.72 28.77
C ALA A 13 19.56 21.50 28.36
N LEU A 14 18.69 22.49 28.61
CA LEU A 14 17.27 22.45 28.20
C LEU A 14 17.11 22.57 26.68
N LEU A 15 17.95 23.37 26.01
CA LEU A 15 18.00 23.46 24.54
C LEU A 15 18.48 22.14 23.89
N ALA A 16 19.47 21.47 24.50
CA ALA A 16 19.96 20.18 24.00
C ALA A 16 18.92 19.05 24.15
N ALA A 17 18.15 19.05 25.24
CA ALA A 17 17.09 18.05 25.46
C ALA A 17 15.89 18.21 24.50
N GLY A 18 15.63 19.42 24.00
CA GLY A 18 14.57 19.70 23.01
C GLY A 18 14.85 19.18 21.59
N CYS A 19 16.11 18.82 21.29
CA CYS A 19 16.54 18.33 19.99
C CYS A 19 16.59 16.79 19.90
N ALA A 20 16.10 16.07 20.90
CA ALA A 20 15.98 14.62 20.84
C ALA A 20 14.91 14.23 19.80
N HIS A 21 15.31 14.15 18.53
CA HIS A 21 14.48 13.60 17.47
C HIS A 21 14.26 12.12 17.76
N THR A 22 13.10 11.78 18.32
CA THR A 22 12.66 10.39 18.39
C THR A 22 12.42 9.93 16.95
N PRO A 23 13.20 8.99 16.40
CA PRO A 23 12.96 8.52 15.05
C PRO A 23 11.53 8.00 14.96
N LYS A 24 10.79 8.37 13.91
CA LYS A 24 9.46 7.83 13.63
C LYS A 24 9.49 7.16 12.26
N PRO A 25 10.18 6.01 12.11
CA PRO A 25 10.54 5.46 10.81
C PRO A 25 9.35 5.30 9.85
N ARG A 26 8.19 4.89 10.36
CA ARG A 26 6.95 4.81 9.56
C ARG A 26 6.48 6.17 9.06
N ALA A 27 6.43 7.17 9.93
CA ALA A 27 5.97 8.51 9.55
C ALA A 27 6.94 9.16 8.57
N ASP A 28 8.24 9.00 8.81
CA ASP A 28 9.31 9.53 7.96
C ASP A 28 9.28 8.86 6.57
N PHE A 29 9.13 7.53 6.52
CA PHE A 29 8.98 6.79 5.28
C PHE A 29 7.73 7.20 4.50
N LEU A 30 6.58 7.34 5.17
CA LEU A 30 5.34 7.79 4.52
C LEU A 30 5.45 9.20 3.94
N LYS A 31 6.18 10.10 4.61
CA LYS A 31 6.47 11.45 4.11
C LYS A 31 7.32 11.40 2.84
N LEU A 32 8.30 10.49 2.77
CA LEU A 32 9.16 10.30 1.61
C LEU A 32 8.39 9.78 0.37
N ILE A 33 7.47 8.83 0.56
CA ILE A 33 6.72 8.21 -0.54
C ILE A 33 5.38 8.89 -0.84
N GLN A 34 5.08 10.00 -0.17
CA GLN A 34 3.80 10.67 -0.32
C GLN A 34 3.61 11.19 -1.74
N ARG A 35 2.50 10.80 -2.37
CA ARG A 35 2.05 11.27 -3.69
C ARG A 35 0.75 12.07 -3.57
N PRO A 36 0.43 12.96 -4.53
CA PRO A 36 -0.85 13.64 -4.58
C PRO A 36 -2.01 12.64 -4.55
N ARG A 37 -2.97 12.83 -3.65
CA ARG A 37 -4.13 11.93 -3.52
C ARG A 37 -5.23 12.37 -4.48
N VAL A 38 -5.81 11.40 -5.19
CA VAL A 38 -7.02 11.57 -6.01
C VAL A 38 -8.09 10.58 -5.56
N PRO A 39 -9.39 10.83 -5.81
CA PRO A 39 -10.42 9.82 -5.61
C PRO A 39 -10.11 8.54 -6.40
N LEU A 40 -10.35 7.37 -5.79
CA LEU A 40 -9.95 6.07 -6.37
C LEU A 40 -10.53 5.79 -7.76
N ALA A 41 -11.75 6.26 -8.04
CA ALA A 41 -12.44 6.12 -9.33
C ALA A 41 -12.25 4.73 -10.00
N PRO A 42 -12.64 3.63 -9.32
CA PRO A 42 -12.45 2.28 -9.83
C PRO A 42 -13.35 2.01 -11.04
N GLN A 43 -12.84 1.27 -12.01
CA GLN A 43 -13.58 0.73 -13.15
C GLN A 43 -13.35 -0.77 -13.20
N VAL A 44 -14.41 -1.55 -13.44
CA VAL A 44 -14.37 -3.01 -13.43
C VAL A 44 -15.06 -3.54 -14.67
N GLU A 45 -14.41 -4.50 -15.33
CA GLU A 45 -14.92 -5.23 -16.47
C GLU A 45 -14.86 -6.72 -16.14
N ALA A 46 -16.00 -7.42 -16.19
CA ALA A 46 -16.01 -8.87 -16.08
C ALA A 46 -15.56 -9.49 -17.40
N VAL A 47 -14.55 -10.36 -17.36
CA VAL A 47 -13.91 -10.85 -18.59
C VAL A 47 -14.27 -12.29 -18.89
N SER A 48 -14.39 -13.14 -17.87
CA SER A 48 -14.78 -14.53 -18.07
C SER A 48 -15.10 -15.24 -16.75
N ASN A 49 -15.97 -16.26 -16.85
CA ASN A 49 -16.09 -17.32 -15.88
C ASN A 49 -15.54 -18.60 -16.52
N THR A 50 -14.51 -19.20 -15.93
CA THR A 50 -13.90 -20.42 -16.47
C THR A 50 -13.41 -21.28 -15.32
N ASN A 51 -13.74 -22.58 -15.36
CA ASN A 51 -13.32 -23.57 -14.35
C ASN A 51 -13.68 -23.17 -12.91
N GLY A 52 -14.90 -22.65 -12.70
CA GLY A 52 -15.38 -22.24 -11.38
C GLY A 52 -14.70 -20.98 -10.82
N LEU A 53 -13.95 -20.24 -11.65
CA LEU A 53 -13.31 -18.99 -11.28
C LEU A 53 -13.85 -17.84 -12.11
N VAL A 54 -14.06 -16.70 -11.45
CA VAL A 54 -14.38 -15.42 -12.07
C VAL A 54 -13.11 -14.59 -12.17
N GLN A 55 -12.81 -14.11 -13.38
CA GLN A 55 -11.75 -13.14 -13.61
C GLN A 55 -12.35 -11.77 -13.97
N LEU A 56 -11.96 -10.76 -13.20
CA LEU A 56 -12.29 -9.35 -13.44
C LEU A 56 -11.04 -8.61 -13.86
N LYS A 57 -11.14 -7.75 -14.88
CA LYS A 57 -10.17 -6.68 -15.10
C LYS A 57 -10.65 -5.46 -14.34
N PHE A 58 -9.74 -4.72 -13.75
CA PHE A 58 -10.07 -3.45 -13.13
C PHE A 58 -8.97 -2.42 -13.38
N SER A 59 -9.32 -1.16 -13.22
CA SER A 59 -8.36 -0.08 -13.12
C SER A 59 -8.80 0.92 -12.05
N PHE A 60 -7.85 1.66 -11.48
CA PHE A 60 -8.13 2.73 -10.53
C PHE A 60 -7.18 3.91 -10.75
N ALA A 61 -7.61 5.11 -10.36
CA ALA A 61 -6.82 6.31 -10.47
C ALA A 61 -5.76 6.36 -9.34
N THR A 62 -4.52 6.66 -9.70
CA THR A 62 -3.43 6.87 -8.74
C THR A 62 -3.07 8.34 -8.60
N GLU A 63 -3.10 9.08 -9.72
CA GLU A 63 -2.84 10.52 -9.80
C GLU A 63 -3.70 11.12 -10.92
N LYS A 64 -3.64 12.44 -11.11
CA LYS A 64 -4.44 13.11 -12.14
C LYS A 64 -4.01 12.65 -13.53
N GLY A 65 -4.91 11.95 -14.22
CA GLY A 65 -4.67 11.40 -15.57
C GLY A 65 -4.02 10.02 -15.58
N GLU A 66 -3.59 9.49 -14.44
CA GLU A 66 -2.88 8.21 -14.35
C GLU A 66 -3.75 7.11 -13.73
N ARG A 67 -3.73 5.93 -14.36
CA ARG A 67 -4.49 4.76 -13.90
C ARG A 67 -3.61 3.51 -13.85
N VAL A 68 -3.81 2.72 -12.80
CA VAL A 68 -3.15 1.42 -12.66
C VAL A 68 -4.13 0.29 -13.02
N PRO A 69 -3.81 -0.56 -14.01
CA PRO A 69 -4.62 -1.72 -14.33
C PRO A 69 -4.26 -2.93 -13.47
N GLY A 70 -5.27 -3.71 -13.10
CA GLY A 70 -5.13 -4.98 -12.38
C GLY A 70 -6.10 -6.03 -12.90
N PHE A 71 -5.95 -7.24 -12.40
CA PHE A 71 -6.98 -8.27 -12.49
C PHE A 71 -7.24 -8.85 -11.11
N LEU A 72 -8.44 -9.39 -10.93
CA LEU A 72 -8.88 -10.08 -9.74
C LEU A 72 -9.41 -11.45 -10.16
N LEU A 73 -8.96 -12.50 -9.48
CA LEU A 73 -9.47 -13.85 -9.56
C LEU A 73 -10.11 -14.23 -8.23
N LYS A 74 -11.29 -14.85 -8.32
CA LYS A 74 -11.99 -15.44 -7.17
C LYS A 74 -12.77 -16.68 -7.60
N SER A 75 -13.10 -17.55 -6.67
CA SER A 75 -14.10 -18.59 -6.90
C SER A 75 -15.45 -17.97 -7.30
N ALA A 76 -16.15 -18.61 -8.24
CA ALA A 76 -17.49 -18.21 -8.66
C ALA A 76 -18.49 -18.25 -7.50
N ASP A 77 -18.30 -19.20 -6.58
CA ASP A 77 -19.14 -19.39 -5.38
C ASP A 77 -18.65 -18.55 -4.18
N SER A 78 -17.71 -17.62 -4.43
CA SER A 78 -17.21 -16.73 -3.40
C SER A 78 -18.22 -15.64 -3.06
N HIS A 79 -18.88 -15.80 -1.91
CA HIS A 79 -19.80 -14.81 -1.33
C HIS A 79 -19.24 -14.18 -0.04
N GLY A 80 -19.66 -12.94 0.23
CA GLY A 80 -19.29 -12.21 1.45
C GLY A 80 -17.81 -11.80 1.53
N ARG A 81 -17.34 -11.52 2.76
CA ARG A 81 -15.96 -11.10 3.02
C ARG A 81 -15.02 -12.29 2.90
N ARG A 82 -13.91 -12.10 2.19
CA ARG A 82 -12.85 -13.10 2.01
C ARG A 82 -11.48 -12.47 2.28
N PRO A 83 -10.49 -13.27 2.70
CA PRO A 83 -9.11 -12.81 2.73
C PRO A 83 -8.67 -12.45 1.31
N VAL A 84 -7.99 -11.31 1.17
CA VAL A 84 -7.47 -10.80 -0.11
C VAL A 84 -5.96 -10.88 -0.10
N VAL A 85 -5.38 -11.40 -1.18
CA VAL A 85 -3.94 -11.38 -1.42
C VAL A 85 -3.65 -10.41 -2.55
N ILE A 86 -2.73 -9.47 -2.33
CA ILE A 86 -2.26 -8.57 -3.39
C ILE A 86 -0.98 -9.17 -3.98
N ALA A 87 -1.05 -9.66 -5.21
CA ALA A 87 0.10 -10.22 -5.92
C ALA A 87 0.81 -9.12 -6.75
N LEU A 88 2.07 -8.84 -6.42
CA LEU A 88 2.92 -7.90 -7.14
C LEU A 88 4.01 -8.68 -7.90
N HIS A 89 4.28 -8.27 -9.15
CA HIS A 89 5.37 -8.85 -9.93
C HIS A 89 6.69 -8.12 -9.65
N GLY A 90 7.81 -8.80 -9.88
CA GLY A 90 9.15 -8.20 -9.83
C GLY A 90 9.53 -7.48 -11.13
N THR A 91 10.70 -6.85 -11.13
CA THR A 91 11.31 -6.22 -12.31
C THR A 91 11.52 -7.24 -13.43
N GLY A 92 11.25 -6.84 -14.68
CA GLY A 92 11.35 -7.73 -15.85
C GLY A 92 10.19 -8.71 -16.02
N SER A 93 9.18 -8.64 -15.15
CA SER A 93 7.97 -9.46 -15.21
C SER A 93 6.72 -8.60 -15.49
N SER A 94 5.56 -9.22 -15.56
CA SER A 94 4.27 -8.56 -15.79
C SER A 94 3.19 -9.11 -14.87
N LYS A 95 2.09 -8.36 -14.72
CA LYS A 95 0.90 -8.86 -14.00
C LYS A 95 0.41 -10.20 -14.57
N GLN A 96 0.46 -10.40 -15.89
CA GLN A 96 0.02 -11.65 -16.53
C GLN A 96 0.80 -12.87 -16.03
N ASN A 97 2.08 -12.70 -15.70
CA ASN A 97 2.89 -13.78 -15.13
C ASN A 97 2.39 -14.22 -13.75
N MET A 98 1.59 -13.40 -13.06
CA MET A 98 1.02 -13.73 -11.75
C MET A 98 -0.28 -14.54 -11.80
N LEU A 99 -0.83 -14.80 -12.99
CA LEU A 99 -2.10 -15.52 -13.13
C LEU A 99 -2.06 -16.93 -12.53
N ALA A 100 -0.93 -17.62 -12.59
CA ALA A 100 -0.79 -18.95 -11.98
C ALA A 100 -0.91 -18.90 -10.45
N LEU A 101 -0.25 -17.92 -9.81
CA LEU A 101 -0.36 -17.70 -8.36
C LEU A 101 -1.78 -17.28 -7.98
N ALA A 102 -2.35 -16.31 -8.68
CA ALA A 102 -3.70 -15.83 -8.43
C ALA A 102 -4.74 -16.95 -8.58
N ARG A 103 -4.59 -17.82 -9.58
CA ARG A 103 -5.44 -19.00 -9.77
C ARG A 103 -5.33 -19.97 -8.61
N LYS A 104 -4.10 -20.31 -8.17
CA LYS A 104 -3.88 -21.18 -7.00
C LYS A 104 -4.52 -20.61 -5.73
N LEU A 105 -4.49 -19.30 -5.55
CA LEU A 105 -5.12 -18.63 -4.41
C LEU A 105 -6.64 -18.61 -4.53
N ALA A 106 -7.18 -18.37 -5.73
CA ALA A 106 -8.62 -18.29 -5.99
C ALA A 106 -9.34 -19.65 -5.99
N THR A 107 -8.63 -20.77 -6.22
CA THR A 107 -9.16 -22.12 -5.97
C THR A 107 -9.19 -22.46 -4.46
N ASN A 108 -8.54 -21.63 -3.65
CA ASN A 108 -8.56 -21.66 -2.20
C ASN A 108 -9.47 -20.53 -1.69
N PRO A 109 -9.65 -20.34 -0.36
CA PRO A 109 -10.63 -19.37 0.10
C PRO A 109 -10.28 -17.87 -0.12
N PHE A 110 -9.28 -17.56 -0.94
CA PHE A 110 -8.78 -16.21 -1.17
C PHE A 110 -9.40 -15.55 -2.42
N VAL A 111 -9.41 -14.22 -2.38
CA VAL A 111 -9.48 -13.37 -3.57
C VAL A 111 -8.06 -12.91 -3.87
N ALA A 112 -7.63 -12.95 -5.14
CA ALA A 112 -6.24 -12.66 -5.51
C ALA A 112 -6.12 -11.87 -6.82
#